data_AF-A0A959HAB2-F1
#
_entry.id   AF-A0A959HAB2-F1
#
_cell.length_a   1.000
_cell.length_b   1.000
_cell.length_c   1.000
_cell.angle_alpha   90.00
_cell.angle_beta   90.00
_cell.angle_gamma   90.00
#
_symmetry.space_group_name_H-M   'P 1'
#
loop_
_entity.id
_entity.type
_entity.pdbx_description
1 polymer ?
#
loop_
_entity_poly.entity_id
_entity_poly.type
_entity_poly.pdbx_seq_one_letter_code
_entity_poly.pdbx_strand_id
1 'polypeptide(L)'
;VDEQQLAIQTGNFVMDQEGPSMAVAYAICNAGVDAQTVEKAMNAEIEKVQKEGVTEEEFQKLRNQVESELVNQNATVFGVADNLATYEVLYGDANLINEEISHYLAVTREDIQNAAKKYFVDENSVVLYYLPKPNQP
;
A
#
# COMPACT_ATOMS: atom_id res chain seq x y z
N VAL A 1 7.61 -13.32 -2.56
CA VAL A 1 7.89 -13.47 -1.10
C VAL A 1 7.12 -14.64 -0.48
N ASP A 2 5.79 -14.71 -0.65
CA ASP A 2 4.94 -15.79 -0.10
C ASP A 2 5.23 -17.16 -0.72
N GLU A 3 5.34 -17.24 -2.05
CA GLU A 3 5.70 -18.49 -2.77
C GLU A 3 7.10 -19.03 -2.42
N GLN A 4 8.01 -18.14 -2.00
CA GLN A 4 9.36 -18.51 -1.58
C GLN A 4 9.42 -18.90 -0.08
N GLN A 5 8.28 -18.85 0.63
CA GLN A 5 8.13 -19.16 2.06
C GLN A 5 9.09 -18.40 2.98
N LEU A 6 9.49 -17.20 2.55
CA LEU A 6 10.48 -16.37 3.26
C LEU A 6 9.88 -15.66 4.48
N ALA A 7 8.58 -15.38 4.46
CA ALA A 7 7.88 -14.67 5.50
C ALA A 7 6.58 -15.40 5.87
N ILE A 8 6.22 -15.37 7.15
CA ILE A 8 4.93 -15.89 7.63
C ILE A 8 3.79 -14.88 7.45
N GLN A 9 4.14 -13.61 7.27
CA GLN A 9 3.20 -12.53 7.03
C GLN A 9 3.91 -11.43 6.24
N THR A 10 3.21 -10.85 5.27
CA THR A 10 3.60 -9.61 4.60
C THR A 10 2.40 -8.68 4.55
N GLY A 11 2.65 -7.38 4.53
CA GLY A 11 1.59 -6.39 4.38
C GLY A 11 2.13 -5.05 3.94
N ASN A 12 1.24 -4.23 3.40
CA ASN A 12 1.53 -2.83 3.14
C ASN A 12 0.34 -1.98 3.61
N PHE A 13 0.63 -0.74 3.99
CA PHE A 13 -0.37 0.29 4.23
C PHE A 13 0.27 1.68 4.06
N VAL A 14 -0.56 2.69 3.84
CA VAL A 14 -0.13 4.09 3.83
C VAL A 14 -0.49 4.71 5.19
N MET A 15 0.43 5.50 5.75
CA MET A 15 0.20 6.31 6.92
C MET A 15 -0.10 7.73 6.47
N ASP A 16 -1.37 7.99 6.18
CA ASP A 16 -1.85 9.30 5.74
C ASP A 16 -1.78 10.32 6.87
N GLN A 17 -1.12 11.44 6.60
CA GLN A 17 -0.97 12.56 7.53
C GLN A 17 -1.23 13.87 6.79
N GLU A 18 -1.59 14.93 7.52
CA GLU A 18 -1.70 16.29 6.93
C GLU A 18 -0.34 16.80 6.41
N GLY A 19 0.75 16.31 7.01
CA GLY A 19 2.13 16.55 6.57
C GLY A 19 2.65 15.47 5.64
N PRO A 20 3.97 15.22 5.60
CA PRO A 20 4.54 14.12 4.83
C PRO A 20 3.98 12.76 5.29
N SER A 21 3.31 12.06 4.38
CA SER A 21 2.85 10.67 4.58
C SER A 21 3.97 9.67 4.28
N MET A 22 3.78 8.42 4.73
CA MET A 22 4.72 7.32 4.45
C MET A 22 3.97 6.09 3.97
N ALA A 23 4.52 5.40 2.97
CA ALA A 23 4.12 4.04 2.65
C ALA A 23 4.96 3.06 3.49
N VAL A 24 4.29 2.15 4.19
CA VAL A 24 4.94 1.16 5.05
C VAL A 24 4.69 -0.21 4.45
N ALA A 25 5.77 -0.92 4.11
CA ALA A 25 5.74 -2.35 3.82
C ALA A 25 6.44 -3.09 4.96
N TYR A 26 5.85 -4.19 5.41
CA TYR A 26 6.42 -5.01 6.47
C TYR A 26 6.36 -6.49 6.13
N ALA A 27 7.26 -7.25 6.75
CA ALA A 27 7.26 -8.70 6.69
C ALA A 27 7.71 -9.28 8.03
N ILE A 28 7.10 -10.39 8.43
CA ILE A 28 7.56 -11.20 9.55
C ILE A 28 8.31 -12.40 8.97
N CYS A 29 9.62 -12.44 9.17
CA CYS A 29 10.49 -13.47 8.63
C CYS A 29 10.10 -14.85 9.17
N ASN A 30 10.22 -15.87 8.33
CA ASN A 30 10.07 -17.25 8.77
C ASN A 30 11.26 -17.69 9.64
N ALA A 31 11.07 -18.74 10.45
CA ALA A 31 12.12 -19.22 11.35
C ALA A 31 13.38 -19.62 10.57
N GLY A 32 14.53 -19.05 10.93
CA GLY A 32 15.81 -19.31 10.28
C GLY A 32 16.03 -18.58 8.95
N VAL A 33 15.06 -17.78 8.49
CA VAL A 33 15.23 -16.89 7.34
C VAL A 33 15.84 -15.57 7.79
N ASP A 34 16.92 -15.15 7.12
CA ASP A 34 17.57 -13.88 7.40
C ASP A 34 16.74 -12.69 6.87
N ALA A 35 16.63 -11.62 7.67
CA ALA A 35 15.79 -10.48 7.35
C ALA A 35 16.24 -9.72 6.08
N GLN A 36 17.54 -9.72 5.77
CA GLN A 36 18.06 -9.10 4.55
C GLN A 36 17.67 -9.90 3.31
N THR A 37 17.45 -11.21 3.46
CA THR A 37 16.93 -12.05 2.36
C THR A 37 15.48 -11.67 2.04
N VAL A 38 14.66 -11.43 3.08
CA VAL A 38 13.26 -11.00 2.90
C VAL A 38 13.19 -9.62 2.29
N GLU A 39 13.98 -8.67 2.80
CA GLU A 39 14.08 -7.31 2.26
C GLU A 39 14.44 -7.31 0.77
N LYS A 40 15.48 -8.06 0.37
CA LYS A 40 15.87 -8.18 -1.04
C LYS A 40 14.74 -8.71 -1.91
N ALA A 41 13.98 -9.69 -1.41
CA ALA A 41 12.84 -10.23 -2.13
C ALA A 41 11.70 -9.20 -2.25
N MET A 42 11.45 -8.39 -1.21
CA MET A 42 10.47 -7.30 -1.27
C MET A 42 10.89 -6.20 -2.25
N ASN A 43 12.16 -5.78 -2.21
CA ASN A 43 12.70 -4.77 -3.13
C ASN A 43 12.66 -5.26 -4.58
N ALA A 44 12.89 -6.55 -4.82
CA ALA A 44 12.76 -7.13 -6.16
C ALA A 44 11.34 -7.00 -6.74
N GLU A 45 10.29 -7.13 -5.93
CA GLU A 45 8.90 -6.92 -6.38
C GLU A 45 8.63 -5.44 -6.71
N ILE A 46 9.17 -4.52 -5.92
CA ILE A 46 9.08 -3.08 -6.20
C ILE A 46 9.79 -2.74 -7.52
N GLU A 47 11.01 -3.24 -7.70
CA GLU A 47 11.77 -3.08 -8.94
C GLU A 47 11.05 -3.66 -10.16
N LYS A 48 10.36 -4.79 -9.98
CA LYS A 48 9.57 -5.40 -11.06
C LYS A 48 8.43 -4.48 -11.49
N VAL A 49 7.67 -3.92 -10.54
CA VAL A 49 6.63 -2.93 -10.86
C VAL A 49 7.23 -1.69 -11.54
N GLN A 50 8.39 -1.22 -11.09
CA GLN A 50 9.07 -0.10 -11.74
C GLN A 50 9.50 -0.41 -13.18
N LYS A 51 10.02 -1.61 -13.46
CA LYS A 51 10.56 -1.97 -14.79
C LYS A 51 9.47 -2.42 -15.75
N GLU A 52 8.59 -3.31 -15.30
CA GLU A 52 7.63 -4.04 -16.12
C GLU A 52 6.20 -3.47 -16.01
N GLY A 53 5.91 -2.72 -14.94
CA GLY A 53 4.55 -2.27 -14.62
C GLY A 53 3.70 -3.38 -14.00
N VAL A 54 2.40 -3.13 -13.90
CA VAL A 54 1.41 -4.14 -13.50
C VAL A 54 0.74 -4.75 -14.72
N THR A 55 0.42 -6.03 -14.64
CA THR A 55 -0.34 -6.71 -15.71
C THR A 55 -1.78 -6.19 -15.79
N GLU A 56 -2.46 -6.48 -16.90
CA GLU A 56 -3.88 -6.12 -17.04
C GLU A 56 -4.76 -6.83 -16.00
N GLU A 57 -4.46 -8.09 -15.71
CA GLU A 57 -5.21 -8.89 -14.74
C GLU A 57 -5.05 -8.33 -13.31
N GLU A 58 -3.82 -8.00 -12.91
CA GLU A 58 -3.55 -7.36 -11.62
C GLU A 58 -4.23 -5.99 -11.54
N PHE A 59 -4.15 -5.20 -12.60
CA PHE A 59 -4.78 -3.88 -12.64
C PHE A 59 -6.30 -3.97 -12.51
N GLN A 60 -6.94 -4.88 -13.23
CA GLN A 60 -8.38 -5.09 -13.11
C GLN A 60 -8.77 -5.59 -11.71
N LYS A 61 -7.95 -6.48 -11.12
CA LYS A 61 -8.15 -6.94 -9.73
C LYS A 61 -8.08 -5.78 -8.74
N LEU A 62 -7.09 -4.88 -8.88
CA LEU A 62 -6.97 -3.69 -8.03
C LEU A 62 -8.19 -2.77 -8.15
N ARG A 63 -8.66 -2.52 -9.39
CA ARG A 63 -9.88 -1.73 -9.61
C ARG A 63 -11.10 -2.33 -8.93
N ASN A 64 -11.30 -3.64 -9.06
CA ASN A 64 -12.42 -4.34 -8.42
C ASN A 64 -12.35 -4.25 -6.89
N GLN A 65 -11.14 -4.29 -6.31
CA GLN A 65 -10.94 -4.14 -4.86
C GLN A 65 -11.34 -2.73 -4.39
N VAL A 66 -10.87 -1.69 -5.09
CA VAL A 66 -11.22 -0.29 -4.78
C VAL A 66 -12.72 -0.05 -4.89
N GLU A 67 -13.35 -0.51 -5.98
CA GLU A 67 -14.80 -0.40 -6.17
C GLU A 67 -15.56 -1.09 -5.02
N SER A 68 -15.16 -2.30 -4.64
CA SER A 68 -15.80 -3.01 -3.55
C SER A 68 -15.60 -2.32 -2.20
N GLU A 69 -14.44 -1.73 -1.94
CA GLU A 69 -14.14 -1.03 -0.69
C GLU A 69 -15.00 0.22 -0.53
N LEU A 70 -15.06 1.07 -1.57
CA LEU A 70 -15.86 2.30 -1.57
C LEU A 70 -17.36 2.01 -1.42
N VAL A 71 -17.86 0.95 -2.07
CA VAL A 71 -19.26 0.51 -1.89
C VAL A 71 -19.53 0.08 -0.45
N ASN A 72 -18.62 -0.68 0.15
CA ASN A 72 -18.78 -1.17 1.52
C ASN A 72 -18.71 -0.03 2.55
N GLN A 73 -17.82 0.95 2.37
CA GLN A 73 -17.72 2.11 3.25
C GLN A 73 -19.03 2.93 3.27
N ASN A 74 -19.75 2.98 2.15
CA ASN A 74 -21.02 3.71 2.02
C ASN A 74 -22.27 2.83 2.21
N ALA A 75 -22.12 1.57 2.63
CA ALA A 75 -23.25 0.64 2.78
C ALA A 75 -24.15 0.94 3.99
N THR A 76 -23.71 1.77 4.93
CA THR A 76 -24.47 2.11 6.14
C THR A 76 -24.64 3.62 6.30
N VAL A 77 -25.73 4.03 6.96
CA VAL A 77 -25.98 5.46 7.27
C VAL A 77 -24.84 6.06 8.09
N PHE A 78 -24.24 5.28 8.99
CA PHE A 78 -23.08 5.72 9.76
C PHE A 78 -21.88 5.96 8.84
N GLY A 79 -21.52 5.01 7.97
CA GLY A 79 -20.40 5.17 7.04
C GLY A 79 -20.57 6.37 6.11
N VAL A 80 -21.78 6.60 5.59
CA VAL A 80 -22.07 7.81 4.78
C VAL A 80 -21.87 9.08 5.59
N ALA A 81 -22.37 9.15 6.83
CA ALA A 81 -22.22 10.32 7.68
C ALA A 81 -20.76 10.59 8.07
N ASP A 82 -20.01 9.53 8.38
CA ASP A 82 -18.59 9.58 8.75
C ASP A 82 -17.72 10.05 7.58
N ASN A 83 -17.98 9.54 6.37
CA ASN A 83 -17.30 9.96 5.15
C ASN A 83 -17.56 11.45 4.85
N LEU A 84 -18.82 11.89 4.87
CA LEU A 84 -19.16 13.30 4.64
C LEU A 84 -18.49 14.23 5.66
N ALA A 85 -18.50 13.84 6.94
CA ALA A 85 -17.86 14.61 8.00
C ALA A 85 -16.34 14.66 7.82
N THR A 86 -15.71 13.54 7.48
CA THR A 86 -14.26 13.45 7.23
C THR A 86 -13.86 14.36 6.07
N TYR A 87 -14.60 14.33 4.96
CA TYR A 87 -14.29 15.15 3.79
C TYR A 87 -14.49 16.64 4.03
N GLU A 88 -15.54 17.04 4.74
CA GLU A 88 -15.74 18.43 5.12
C GLU A 88 -14.61 18.94 6.04
N VAL A 89 -14.21 18.13 7.03
CA VAL A 89 -13.22 18.55 8.04
C VAL A 89 -11.80 18.59 7.46
N LEU A 90 -11.41 17.59 6.68
CA LEU A 90 -10.03 17.47 6.17
C LEU A 90 -9.82 18.23 4.86
N TYR A 91 -10.82 18.28 3.99
CA TYR A 91 -10.69 18.84 2.64
C TYR A 91 -11.56 20.08 2.40
N GLY A 92 -12.46 20.41 3.32
CA GLY A 92 -13.32 21.60 3.23
C GLY A 92 -14.48 21.47 2.22
N ASP A 93 -14.72 20.27 1.70
CA ASP A 93 -15.79 20.00 0.74
C ASP A 93 -16.29 18.56 0.86
N ALA A 94 -17.44 18.39 1.52
CA ALA A 94 -18.10 17.10 1.63
C ALA A 94 -18.47 16.46 0.28
N ASN A 95 -18.59 17.22 -0.83
CA ASN A 95 -18.96 16.67 -2.13
C ASN A 95 -17.85 15.83 -2.77
N LEU A 96 -16.59 16.03 -2.36
CA LEU A 96 -15.44 15.30 -2.90
C LEU A 96 -15.55 13.77 -2.74
N ILE A 97 -16.26 13.28 -1.70
CA ILE A 97 -16.53 11.83 -1.54
C ILE A 97 -17.30 11.26 -2.74
N ASN A 98 -18.17 12.05 -3.37
CA ASN A 98 -18.95 11.60 -4.53
C ASN A 98 -18.11 11.51 -5.81
N GLU A 99 -16.96 12.19 -5.83
CA GLU A 99 -16.03 12.23 -6.96
C GLU A 99 -14.87 11.25 -6.80
N GLU A 100 -14.62 10.75 -5.58
CA GLU A 100 -13.50 9.89 -5.21
C GLU A 100 -13.37 8.67 -6.13
N ILE A 101 -14.48 7.96 -6.39
CA ILE A 101 -14.45 6.80 -7.29
C ILE A 101 -13.96 7.18 -8.68
N SER A 102 -14.35 8.34 -9.21
CA SER A 102 -13.91 8.79 -10.53
C SER A 102 -12.41 9.08 -10.56
N HIS A 103 -11.85 9.60 -9.47
CA HIS A 103 -10.41 9.82 -9.34
C HIS A 103 -9.64 8.51 -9.33
N TYR A 104 -10.10 7.50 -8.57
CA TYR A 104 -9.47 6.17 -8.58
C TYR A 104 -9.55 5.49 -9.95
N LEU A 105 -10.70 5.55 -10.63
CA LEU A 105 -10.88 4.92 -11.94
C LEU A 105 -10.17 5.66 -13.08
N ALA A 106 -9.75 6.91 -12.86
CA ALA A 106 -8.93 7.67 -13.82
C ALA A 106 -7.45 7.26 -13.79
N VAL A 107 -6.99 6.59 -12.72
CA VAL A 107 -5.60 6.11 -12.60
C VAL A 107 -5.33 5.07 -13.67
N THR A 108 -4.24 5.23 -14.41
CA THR A 108 -3.78 4.26 -15.40
C THR A 108 -2.67 3.37 -14.85
N ARG A 109 -2.39 2.25 -15.52
CA ARG A 109 -1.22 1.40 -15.19
C ARG A 109 0.10 2.16 -15.31
N GLU A 110 0.17 3.10 -16.24
CA GLU A 110 1.36 3.93 -16.44
C GLU A 110 1.54 4.89 -15.25
N ASP A 111 0.45 5.45 -14.71
CA ASP A 111 0.50 6.28 -13.50
C ASP A 111 1.01 5.48 -12.30
N ILE A 112 0.56 4.22 -12.13
CA ILE A 112 1.07 3.32 -11.08
C ILE A 112 2.58 3.10 -11.25
N GLN A 113 3.03 2.80 -12.47
CA GLN A 113 4.45 2.59 -12.74
C GLN A 113 5.27 3.88 -12.51
N ASN A 114 4.74 5.04 -12.90
CA ASN A 114 5.38 6.33 -12.71
C ASN A 114 5.47 6.70 -11.22
N ALA A 115 4.42 6.43 -10.44
CA ALA A 115 4.44 6.59 -8.99
C ALA A 115 5.48 5.66 -8.34
N ALA A 116 5.54 4.39 -8.77
CA ALA A 116 6.55 3.43 -8.30
C ALA A 116 7.98 3.93 -8.55
N LYS A 117 8.27 4.45 -9.75
CA LYS A 117 9.58 5.03 -10.11
C LYS A 117 9.91 6.31 -9.36
N LYS A 118 8.89 7.12 -9.03
CA LYS A 118 9.07 8.42 -8.40
C LYS A 118 9.29 8.32 -6.90
N TYR A 119 8.52 7.48 -6.22
CA TYR A 119 8.44 7.49 -4.74
C TYR A 119 9.18 6.34 -4.07
N PHE A 120 9.28 5.18 -4.71
CA PHE A 120 9.92 3.99 -4.14
C PHE A 120 11.38 3.88 -4.58
N VAL A 121 12.18 4.87 -4.21
CA VAL A 121 13.63 4.93 -4.49
C VAL A 121 14.44 4.75 -3.20
N ASP A 122 15.66 4.23 -3.31
CA ASP A 122 16.52 3.92 -2.16
C ASP A 122 16.78 5.14 -1.28
N GLU A 123 16.93 6.33 -1.87
CA GLU A 123 17.15 7.59 -1.14
C GLU A 123 15.96 8.02 -0.29
N ASN A 124 14.77 7.48 -0.58
CA ASN A 124 13.52 7.74 0.14
C ASN A 124 13.10 6.55 1.03
N SER A 125 14.01 5.59 1.26
CA SER A 125 13.73 4.37 2.02
C SER A 125 14.35 4.40 3.42
N VAL A 126 13.62 3.85 4.39
CA VAL A 126 14.11 3.56 5.74
C VAL A 126 13.75 2.11 6.06
N VAL A 127 14.76 1.30 6.39
CA VAL A 127 14.59 -0.11 6.72
C VAL A 127 14.86 -0.33 8.21
N LEU A 128 13.89 -0.93 8.91
CA LEU A 128 14.00 -1.28 10.32
C LEU A 128 13.94 -2.80 10.49
N TYR A 129 15.03 -3.39 10.98
CA TYR A 129 15.03 -4.79 11.41
C TYR A 129 14.74 -4.88 12.91
N TYR A 130 13.59 -5.45 13.26
CA TYR A 130 13.24 -5.76 14.64
C TYR A 130 13.58 -7.21 14.96
N LEU A 131 14.79 -7.43 15.49
CA LEU A 131 15.34 -8.76 15.76
C LEU A 131 15.23 -9.13 17.25
N PRO A 132 15.06 -10.43 17.59
CA PRO A 132 15.11 -10.87 18.97
C PRO A 132 16.48 -10.57 19.59
N LYS A 133 16.50 -10.34 20.91
CA LYS A 133 17.77 -10.22 21.64
C LYS A 133 18.58 -11.52 21.46
N PRO A 134 19.90 -11.45 21.25
CA PRO A 134 20.74 -12.64 21.29
C PRO A 134 20.56 -13.33 22.64
N ASN A 135 20.30 -14.64 22.64
CA ASN A 135 20.31 -15.40 23.88
C ASN A 135 21.70 -15.25 24.52
N GLN A 136 21.77 -14.59 25.67
CA GLN A 136 22.98 -14.59 26.48
C GLN A 136 23.13 -15.99 27.09
N PRO A 137 24.31 -16.61 27.01
CA PRO A 137 24.57 -17.94 27.54
C PRO A 137 24.44 -17.99 29.08
#